data_AF-J9F1G7-F1
#
_entry.id   AF-J9F1G7-F1
#
_cell.length_a   1.000
_cell.length_b   1.000
_cell.length_c   1.000
_cell.angle_alpha   90.00
_cell.angle_beta   90.00
_cell.angle_gamma   90.00
#
_symmetry.space_group_name_H-M   'P 1'
#
loop_
_entity.id
_entity.type
_entity.pdbx_description
1 polymer ?
#
loop_
_entity_poly.entity_id
_entity_poly.type
_entity_poly.pdbx_seq_one_letter_code
_entity_poly.pdbx_strand_id
1 'polypeptide(L)'
;MFSNIIASIQPAKERLVNLLQEINQLEFKSPDPNATIDQKENLYTTRKRILEDKLLRIQLCINTIQSICDEWSDYIRKSKATKKREEEEENFMEITRSDEGIYQILHEGKEAIITLTMHKVEADQKLKQLSKESRKGEEGLNFPSKLTVSLLQLSLPTFSGDPK
;
A
#
# COMPACT_ATOMS: atom_id res chain seq x y z
N MET A 1 10.68 -12.87 -34.90
CA MET A 1 10.69 -13.11 -33.44
C MET A 1 10.44 -11.80 -32.74
N PHE A 2 11.24 -10.78 -33.07
CA PHE A 2 11.01 -9.38 -32.71
C PHE A 2 9.54 -8.93 -32.62
N SER A 3 8.74 -9.09 -33.69
CA SER A 3 7.32 -8.67 -33.68
C SER A 3 6.46 -9.35 -32.60
N ASN A 4 6.76 -10.61 -32.25
CA ASN A 4 6.04 -11.32 -31.19
C ASN A 4 6.47 -10.84 -29.80
N ILE A 5 7.76 -10.49 -29.63
CA ILE A 5 8.27 -9.91 -28.38
C ILE A 5 7.68 -8.52 -28.17
N ILE A 6 7.65 -7.67 -29.21
CA ILE A 6 6.97 -6.36 -29.15
C ILE A 6 5.51 -6.53 -28.73
N ALA A 7 4.77 -7.41 -29.40
CA ALA A 7 3.37 -7.65 -29.10
C ALA A 7 3.15 -8.12 -27.65
N SER A 8 4.14 -8.78 -27.06
CA SER A 8 4.09 -9.30 -25.69
C SER A 8 4.51 -8.26 -24.64
N ILE A 9 5.50 -7.41 -24.94
CA ILE A 9 6.04 -6.43 -23.98
C ILE A 9 5.21 -5.14 -23.92
N GLN A 10 4.65 -4.73 -25.05
CA GLN A 10 3.93 -3.46 -25.18
C GLN A 10 2.76 -3.31 -24.21
N PRO A 11 1.89 -4.34 -24.00
CA PRO A 11 0.80 -4.23 -23.04
C PRO A 11 1.27 -4.01 -21.60
N ALA A 12 2.39 -4.63 -21.20
CA ALA A 12 2.94 -4.46 -19.86
C ALA A 12 3.60 -3.07 -19.71
N LYS A 13 4.29 -2.60 -20.76
CA LYS A 13 4.86 -1.26 -20.83
C LYS A 13 3.79 -0.17 -20.66
N GLU A 14 2.72 -0.23 -21.46
CA GLU A 14 1.63 0.75 -21.41
C GLU A 14 0.91 0.76 -20.06
N ARG A 15 0.66 -0.41 -19.47
CA ARG A 15 0.10 -0.50 -18.12
C ARG A 15 1.00 0.15 -17.07
N LEU A 16 2.32 -0.05 -17.16
CA LEU A 16 3.27 0.56 -16.24
C LEU A 16 3.28 2.09 -16.39
N VAL A 17 3.29 2.60 -17.61
CA VAL A 17 3.21 4.05 -17.88
C VAL A 17 1.94 4.65 -17.29
N ASN A 18 0.79 4.02 -17.51
CA ASN A 18 -0.48 4.50 -16.95
C ASN A 18 -0.48 4.48 -15.42
N LEU A 19 0.07 3.43 -14.80
CA LEU A 19 0.20 3.36 -13.35
C LEU A 19 1.10 4.47 -12.80
N LEU A 20 2.22 4.77 -13.48
CA LEU A 20 3.11 5.86 -13.09
C LEU A 20 2.40 7.22 -13.16
N GLN A 21 1.59 7.45 -14.19
CA GLN A 21 0.76 8.66 -14.29
C GLN A 21 -0.27 8.75 -13.16
N GLU A 22 -0.97 7.66 -12.85
CA GLU A 22 -1.91 7.60 -11.72
C GLU A 22 -1.21 7.89 -10.39
N ILE A 23 0.01 7.40 -10.20
CA ILE A 23 0.80 7.62 -8.98
C ILE A 23 1.23 9.07 -8.85
N ASN A 24 1.63 9.70 -9.94
CA ASN A 24 1.97 11.13 -9.93
C ASN A 24 0.78 12.03 -9.57
N GLN A 25 -0.45 11.52 -9.73
CA GLN A 25 -1.68 12.20 -9.32
C GLN A 25 -2.17 11.81 -7.92
N LEU A 26 -1.50 10.88 -7.23
CA LEU A 26 -1.89 10.48 -5.87
C LEU A 26 -1.61 11.61 -4.88
N GLU A 27 -2.68 12.30 -4.49
CA GLU A 27 -2.63 13.25 -3.39
C GLU A 27 -3.03 12.63 -2.07
N PHE A 28 -2.21 12.93 -1.07
CA PHE A 28 -2.20 12.25 0.20
C PHE A 28 -2.48 13.21 1.34
N LYS A 29 -3.72 13.74 1.33
CA LYS A 29 -4.18 14.76 2.26
C LYS A 29 -4.06 14.31 3.72
N SER A 30 -3.67 15.24 4.57
CA SER A 30 -3.74 15.05 6.02
C SER A 30 -5.21 14.98 6.45
N PRO A 31 -5.55 14.17 7.47
CA PRO A 31 -6.88 14.19 8.04
C PRO A 31 -7.21 15.57 8.61
N ASP A 32 -8.50 15.93 8.62
CA ASP A 32 -9.01 17.10 9.33
C ASP A 32 -8.58 17.04 10.82
N PRO A 33 -8.02 18.11 11.38
CA PRO A 33 -7.70 18.18 12.81
C PRO A 33 -8.87 17.74 13.70
N ASN A 34 -10.10 18.11 13.33
CA ASN A 34 -11.34 17.83 14.04
C ASN A 34 -11.94 16.45 13.74
N ALA A 35 -11.35 15.67 12.82
CA ALA A 35 -11.83 14.32 12.54
C ALA A 35 -11.69 13.41 13.77
N THR A 36 -12.68 12.53 13.94
CA THR A 36 -12.68 11.52 15.00
C THR A 36 -11.55 10.52 14.79
N ILE A 37 -11.22 9.76 15.84
CA ILE A 37 -10.22 8.68 15.75
C ILE A 37 -10.63 7.67 14.68
N ASP A 38 -11.88 7.22 14.68
CA ASP A 38 -12.42 6.27 13.68
C ASP A 38 -12.31 6.80 12.25
N GLN A 39 -12.59 8.09 12.03
CA GLN A 39 -12.45 8.71 10.72
C GLN A 39 -10.99 8.74 10.26
N LYS A 40 -10.07 9.07 11.17
CA LYS A 40 -8.62 9.05 10.90
C LYS A 40 -8.15 7.63 10.62
N GLU A 41 -8.60 6.63 11.37
CA GLU A 41 -8.25 5.22 11.15
C GLU A 41 -8.76 4.71 9.81
N ASN A 42 -10.01 5.01 9.45
CA ASN A 42 -10.59 4.62 8.16
C ASN A 42 -9.82 5.26 6.98
N LEU A 43 -9.41 6.53 7.12
CA LEU A 43 -8.59 7.22 6.13
C LEU A 43 -7.26 6.50 5.90
N TYR A 44 -6.48 6.25 6.97
CA TYR A 44 -5.17 5.61 6.84
C TYR A 44 -5.28 4.14 6.40
N THR A 45 -6.34 3.43 6.80
CA THR A 45 -6.62 2.06 6.33
C THR A 45 -6.90 2.02 4.83
N THR A 46 -7.76 2.93 4.35
CA THR A 46 -8.06 3.06 2.92
C THR A 46 -6.81 3.42 2.13
N ARG A 47 -6.04 4.39 2.62
CA ARG A 47 -4.77 4.82 2.02
C ARG A 47 -3.76 3.68 1.90
N LYS A 48 -3.60 2.89 2.97
CA LYS A 48 -2.74 1.70 2.97
C LYS A 48 -3.18 0.69 1.89
N ARG A 49 -4.48 0.40 1.79
CA ARG A 49 -5.00 -0.53 0.78
C ARG A 49 -4.71 -0.06 -0.64
N ILE A 50 -4.91 1.23 -0.92
CA ILE A 50 -4.61 1.83 -2.23
C ILE A 50 -3.11 1.69 -2.55
N LEU A 51 -2.25 2.03 -1.59
CA LEU A 51 -0.80 1.91 -1.74
C LEU A 51 -0.37 0.45 -2.01
N GLU A 52 -0.95 -0.51 -1.31
CA GLU A 52 -0.68 -1.94 -1.51
C GLU A 52 -1.11 -2.43 -2.89
N ASP A 53 -2.29 -2.06 -3.36
CA ASP A 53 -2.76 -2.41 -4.71
C ASP A 53 -1.83 -1.83 -5.79
N LYS A 54 -1.45 -0.55 -5.68
CA LYS A 54 -0.52 0.08 -6.64
C LYS A 54 0.84 -0.60 -6.65
N LEU A 55 1.41 -0.88 -5.47
CA LEU A 55 2.69 -1.58 -5.35
C LEU A 55 2.66 -2.94 -6.07
N LEU A 56 1.62 -3.75 -5.82
CA LEU A 56 1.48 -5.06 -6.44
C LEU A 56 1.37 -4.96 -7.97
N ARG A 57 0.58 -4.01 -8.48
CA ARG A 57 0.41 -3.81 -9.93
C ARG A 57 1.67 -3.36 -10.64
N ILE A 58 2.44 -2.45 -10.03
CA ILE A 58 3.73 -2.00 -10.58
C ILE A 58 4.71 -3.17 -10.60
N GLN A 59 4.83 -3.91 -9.49
CA GLN A 59 5.72 -5.07 -9.39
C GLN A 59 5.36 -6.12 -10.44
N LEU A 60 4.07 -6.38 -10.66
CA LEU A 60 3.62 -7.29 -11.71
C LEU A 60 4.11 -6.83 -13.09
N CYS A 61 3.89 -5.56 -13.45
CA CYS A 61 4.32 -5.03 -14.76
C CYS A 61 5.84 -5.09 -14.93
N ILE A 62 6.60 -4.67 -13.92
CA ILE A 62 8.06 -4.72 -13.91
C ILE A 62 8.54 -6.17 -14.12
N ASN A 63 8.02 -7.12 -13.36
CA ASN A 63 8.43 -8.52 -13.45
C ASN A 63 8.10 -9.11 -14.83
N THR A 64 6.93 -8.80 -15.39
CA THR A 64 6.56 -9.25 -16.75
C THR A 64 7.51 -8.69 -17.79
N ILE A 65 7.78 -7.38 -17.76
CA ILE A 65 8.70 -6.72 -18.70
C ILE A 65 10.10 -7.31 -18.60
N GLN A 66 10.61 -7.50 -17.37
CA GLN A 66 11.93 -8.08 -17.13
C GLN A 66 12.01 -9.52 -17.65
N SER A 67 11.01 -10.36 -17.37
CA SER A 67 10.97 -11.74 -17.86
C SER A 67 11.03 -11.81 -19.40
N ILE A 68 10.27 -10.95 -20.08
CA ILE A 68 10.28 -10.90 -21.55
C ILE A 68 11.65 -10.42 -22.07
N CYS A 69 12.26 -9.43 -21.41
CA CYS A 69 13.59 -8.95 -21.78
C CYS A 69 14.66 -10.03 -21.58
N ASP A 70 14.56 -10.80 -20.49
CA ASP A 70 15.48 -11.89 -20.18
C ASP A 70 15.35 -13.02 -21.21
N GLU A 71 14.12 -13.42 -21.54
CA GLU A 71 13.84 -14.41 -22.58
C GLU A 71 14.37 -13.98 -23.95
N TRP A 72 14.17 -12.72 -24.32
CA TRP A 72 14.66 -12.18 -25.59
C TRP A 72 16.20 -12.09 -25.61
N SER A 73 16.81 -11.64 -24.51
CA SER A 73 18.28 -11.62 -24.36
C SER A 73 18.88 -13.02 -24.48
N ASP A 74 18.23 -14.02 -23.88
CA ASP A 74 18.62 -15.41 -23.96
C ASP A 74 18.48 -15.97 -25.38
N TYR A 75 17.40 -15.62 -26.08
CA TYR A 75 17.18 -16.00 -27.48
C TYR A 75 18.31 -15.46 -28.38
N ILE A 76 18.63 -14.18 -28.25
CA ILE A 76 19.70 -13.52 -28.99
C ILE A 76 21.03 -14.25 -28.73
N ARG A 77 21.38 -14.47 -27.46
CA ARG A 77 22.63 -15.12 -27.05
C ARG A 77 22.76 -16.55 -27.60
N LYS A 78 21.66 -17.31 -27.65
CA LYS A 78 21.63 -18.70 -28.15
C LYS A 78 21.58 -18.78 -29.68
N SER A 79 21.33 -17.68 -30.37
CA SER A 79 21.27 -17.65 -31.84
C SER A 79 22.64 -17.97 -32.45
N LYS A 80 22.69 -19.02 -33.28
CA LYS A 80 23.89 -19.41 -34.03
C LYS A 80 24.06 -18.66 -35.36
N ALA A 81 22.99 -18.03 -35.84
CA ALA A 81 23.00 -17.31 -37.11
C ALA A 81 23.42 -15.86 -36.88
N THR A 82 24.68 -15.53 -37.21
CA THR A 82 25.30 -14.22 -36.92
C THR A 82 24.47 -13.04 -37.41
N LYS A 83 24.04 -13.05 -38.68
CA LYS A 83 23.24 -11.96 -39.26
C LYS A 83 21.92 -11.73 -38.52
N LYS A 84 21.23 -12.81 -38.15
CA LYS A 84 19.95 -12.73 -37.42
C LYS A 84 20.16 -12.25 -35.98
N ARG A 85 21.27 -12.64 -35.36
CA ARG A 85 21.62 -12.18 -34.01
C ARG A 85 21.88 -10.68 -34.00
N GLU A 86 22.68 -10.16 -34.93
CA GLU A 86 22.98 -8.74 -35.05
C GLU A 86 21.70 -7.91 -35.26
N GLU A 87 20.79 -8.36 -36.14
CA GLU A 87 19.49 -7.73 -36.36
C GLU A 87 18.62 -7.69 -35.09
N GLU A 88 18.56 -8.79 -34.34
CA GLU A 88 17.79 -8.84 -33.08
C GLU A 88 18.46 -8.04 -31.95
N GLU A 89 19.79 -7.90 -31.94
CA GLU A 89 20.54 -7.04 -31.00
C GLU A 89 20.25 -5.56 -31.24
N GLU A 90 20.25 -5.11 -32.50
CA GLU A 90 19.91 -3.74 -32.88
C GLU A 90 18.48 -3.39 -32.45
N ASN A 91 17.54 -4.25 -32.81
CA ASN A 91 16.14 -4.19 -32.40
C ASN A 91 15.97 -4.15 -30.86
N PHE A 92 16.73 -4.96 -30.12
CA PHE A 92 16.72 -4.95 -28.66
C PHE A 92 17.20 -3.62 -28.09
N MET A 93 18.30 -3.08 -28.63
CA MET A 93 18.83 -1.79 -28.18
C MET A 93 17.85 -0.65 -28.45
N GLU A 94 17.18 -0.64 -29.61
CA GLU A 94 16.22 0.40 -29.98
C GLU A 94 15.05 0.50 -28.97
N ILE A 95 14.45 -0.63 -28.61
CA ILE A 95 13.30 -0.66 -27.68
C ILE A 95 13.73 -0.42 -26.23
N THR A 96 14.93 -0.87 -25.84
CA THR A 96 15.35 -0.80 -24.43
C THR A 96 16.01 0.52 -24.05
N ARG A 97 16.79 1.13 -24.95
CA ARG A 97 17.66 2.29 -24.67
C ARG A 97 17.16 3.64 -25.19
N SER A 98 16.01 3.68 -25.85
CA SER A 98 15.36 4.97 -26.18
C SER A 98 14.99 5.76 -24.92
N ASP A 99 14.77 7.07 -25.05
CA ASP A 99 14.39 7.94 -23.92
C ASP A 99 13.06 7.50 -23.27
N GLU A 100 12.13 6.96 -24.07
CA GLU A 100 10.90 6.30 -23.61
C GLU A 100 11.02 4.77 -23.62
N GLY A 101 12.26 4.29 -23.53
CA GLY A 101 12.62 2.88 -23.63
C GLY A 101 12.28 2.10 -22.37
N ILE A 102 12.36 0.78 -22.49
CA ILE A 102 12.03 -0.14 -21.39
C ILE A 102 12.85 0.15 -20.13
N TYR A 103 14.15 0.44 -20.26
CA TYR A 103 14.99 0.65 -19.08
C TYR A 103 14.60 1.91 -18.29
N GLN A 104 14.22 2.99 -18.98
CA GLN A 104 13.76 4.20 -18.34
C GLN A 104 12.47 3.95 -17.54
N ILE A 105 11.49 3.32 -18.17
CA ILE A 105 10.19 3.04 -17.53
C ILE A 105 10.35 2.05 -16.36
N LEU A 106 11.23 1.06 -16.48
CA LEU A 106 11.56 0.15 -15.37
C LEU A 106 12.22 0.88 -14.20
N HIS A 107 13.10 1.85 -14.50
CA HIS A 107 13.73 2.68 -13.48
C HIS A 107 12.67 3.52 -12.75
N GLU A 108 11.82 4.25 -13.48
CA GLU A 108 10.72 5.02 -12.90
C GLU A 108 9.77 4.15 -12.07
N GLY A 109 9.45 2.94 -12.55
CA GLY A 109 8.68 1.95 -11.81
C GLY A 109 9.31 1.58 -10.46
N LYS A 110 10.63 1.43 -10.39
CA LYS A 110 11.35 1.13 -9.14
C LYS A 110 11.36 2.31 -8.18
N GLU A 111 11.57 3.53 -8.68
CA GLU A 111 11.47 4.75 -7.88
C GLU A 111 10.06 4.95 -7.31
N ALA A 112 9.03 4.66 -8.10
CA ALA A 112 7.64 4.67 -7.64
C ALA A 112 7.40 3.63 -6.53
N ILE A 113 7.96 2.42 -6.64
CA ILE A 113 7.88 1.41 -5.56
C ILE A 113 8.48 1.94 -4.26
N ILE A 114 9.65 2.57 -4.32
CA ILE A 114 10.32 3.14 -3.14
C ILE A 114 9.41 4.19 -2.49
N THR A 115 8.91 5.14 -3.28
CA THR A 115 8.04 6.22 -2.81
C THR A 115 6.75 5.69 -2.17
N LEU A 116 6.05 4.77 -2.86
CA LEU A 116 4.82 4.17 -2.33
C LEU A 116 5.07 3.35 -1.07
N THR A 117 6.22 2.67 -0.97
CA THR A 117 6.61 1.92 0.24
C THR A 117 6.82 2.86 1.42
N MET A 118 7.46 4.01 1.21
CA MET A 118 7.62 5.03 2.26
C MET A 118 6.26 5.52 2.77
N HIS A 119 5.34 5.90 1.87
CA HIS A 119 3.99 6.32 2.26
C HIS A 119 3.19 5.23 2.95
N LYS A 120 3.40 3.97 2.58
CA LYS A 120 2.75 2.83 3.23
C LYS A 120 3.25 2.70 4.67
N VAL A 121 4.56 2.79 4.88
CA VAL A 121 5.16 2.74 6.23
C VAL A 121 4.64 3.90 7.09
N GLU A 122 4.52 5.10 6.53
CA GLU A 122 3.92 6.25 7.24
C GLU A 122 2.47 5.98 7.66
N ALA A 123 1.63 5.45 6.75
CA ALA A 123 0.25 5.10 7.07
C ALA A 123 0.17 4.03 8.17
N ASP A 124 1.04 3.01 8.12
CA ASP A 124 1.15 1.98 9.14
C ASP A 124 1.56 2.54 10.51
N GLN A 125 2.49 3.49 10.54
CA GLN A 125 2.89 4.17 11.77
C GLN A 125 1.74 4.99 12.35
N LYS A 126 0.97 5.70 11.52
CA LYS A 126 -0.19 6.47 11.96
C LYS A 126 -1.30 5.60 12.54
N LEU A 127 -1.61 4.47 11.90
CA LEU A 127 -2.56 3.47 12.45
C LEU A 127 -2.09 2.92 13.81
N LYS A 128 -0.79 2.62 13.96
CA LYS A 128 -0.21 2.21 15.24
C LYS A 128 -0.28 3.29 16.32
N GLN A 129 -0.24 4.57 15.95
CA GLN A 129 -0.41 5.69 16.90
C GLN A 129 -1.86 5.82 17.35
N LEU A 130 -2.82 5.80 16.42
CA LEU A 130 -4.26 5.94 16.71
C LEU A 130 -4.76 4.82 17.62
N SER A 131 -4.35 3.57 17.37
CA SER A 131 -4.69 2.43 18.24
C SER A 131 -4.10 2.52 19.66
N LYS A 132 -3.05 3.32 19.88
CA LYS A 132 -2.54 3.60 21.24
C LYS A 132 -3.31 4.73 21.92
N GLU A 133 -3.72 5.74 21.15
CA GLU A 133 -4.51 6.87 21.65
C GLU A 133 -5.91 6.43 22.08
N SER A 134 -6.56 5.56 21.29
CA SER A 134 -7.84 4.93 21.65
C SER A 134 -7.79 4.21 23.00
N ARG A 135 -6.71 3.45 23.28
CA ARG A 135 -6.52 2.74 24.54
C ARG A 135 -6.30 3.66 25.74
N LYS A 136 -5.61 4.79 25.55
CA LYS A 136 -5.42 5.80 26.60
C LYS A 136 -6.70 6.55 26.94
N GLY A 137 -7.60 6.73 25.97
CA GLY A 137 -8.94 7.26 26.21
C GLY A 137 -9.79 6.36 27.12
N GLU A 138 -9.61 5.04 27.03
CA GLU A 138 -10.26 4.06 27.88
C GLU A 138 -9.63 3.97 29.29
N GLU A 139 -8.31 4.17 29.43
CA GLU A 139 -7.64 4.27 30.74
C GLU A 139 -8.04 5.55 31.52
N GLY A 140 -8.60 6.56 30.84
CA GLY A 140 -9.22 7.73 31.46
C GLY A 140 -10.61 7.47 32.06
N LEU A 141 -11.24 6.34 31.70
CA LEU A 141 -12.42 5.81 32.38
C LEU A 141 -12.00 4.77 33.42
N ASN A 142 -11.04 5.14 34.27
CA ASN A 142 -11.00 4.60 35.62
C ASN A 142 -12.27 5.09 36.32
N PHE A 143 -13.39 4.37 36.13
CA PHE A 143 -14.43 4.38 37.15
C PHE A 143 -13.72 4.07 38.46
N PRO A 144 -13.74 4.97 39.46
CA PRO A 144 -13.29 4.58 40.77
C PRO A 144 -14.20 3.44 41.18
N SER A 145 -13.66 2.23 41.22
CA SER A 145 -14.32 1.02 41.71
C SER A 145 -14.42 1.06 43.24
N LYS A 146 -14.91 2.20 43.75
CA LYS A 146 -15.44 2.47 45.07
C LYS A 146 -16.46 3.61 44.94
N LEU A 147 -17.61 3.31 44.34
CA LEU A 147 -18.83 3.93 44.83
C LEU A 147 -19.03 3.36 46.25
N THR A 148 -18.39 4.00 47.24
CA THR A 148 -18.82 3.84 48.63
C THR A 148 -20.19 4.50 48.70
N VAL A 149 -21.23 3.71 48.38
CA VAL A 149 -22.61 4.10 48.58
C VAL A 149 -22.75 4.30 50.09
N SER A 150 -22.73 5.56 50.51
CA SER A 150 -23.15 5.93 51.86
C SER A 150 -24.67 5.75 51.89
N LEU A 151 -25.13 4.50 52.05
CA LEU A 151 -26.52 4.23 52.32
C LEU A 151 -26.86 4.93 53.64
N LEU A 152 -27.70 5.97 53.58
CA LEU A 152 -28.40 6.47 54.76
C LEU A 152 -29.13 5.27 55.37
N GLN A 153 -28.61 4.77 56.49
CA GLN A 153 -29.28 3.69 57.22
C GLN A 153 -30.61 4.24 57.74
N LEU A 154 -31.69 3.93 57.03
CA LEU A 154 -33.04 4.09 57.55
C LEU A 154 -33.21 3.08 58.68
N SER A 155 -33.42 3.58 59.89
CA SER A 155 -33.69 2.76 61.06
C SER A 155 -34.99 1.99 60.83
N LEU A 156 -34.94 0.66 60.93
CA LEU A 156 -36.14 -0.18 60.86
C LEU A 156 -36.98 0.04 62.12
N PRO A 157 -38.33 0.08 62.01
CA PRO A 157 -39.19 0.08 63.18
C PRO A 157 -39.01 -1.23 63.96
N THR A 158 -38.70 -1.13 65.25
CA THR A 158 -38.70 -2.29 66.14
C THR A 158 -40.10 -2.88 66.21
N PHE A 159 -40.25 -4.10 65.71
CA PHE A 159 -41.46 -4.90 65.86
C PHE A 159 -41.57 -5.36 67.32
N SER A 160 -42.36 -4.63 68.11
CA SER A 160 -42.78 -5.07 69.45
C SER A 160 -43.90 -6.09 69.28
N GLY A 161 -43.54 -7.32 68.98
CA GLY A 161 -44.48 -8.44 68.98
C GLY A 161 -44.90 -8.76 70.41
N ASP A 162 -45.97 -8.12 70.89
CA ASP A 162 -46.71 -8.62 72.04
C ASP A 162 -47.76 -9.62 71.55
N PRO A 163 -47.61 -10.93 71.83
CA PRO A 163 -48.64 -11.90 71.54
C PRO A 163 -49.76 -11.79 72.58
N LYS A 164 -51.01 -11.66 72.13
CA LYS A 164 -52.23 -11.86 72.93
C LYS A 164 -52.71 -13.29 72.78
#